data_AF-H2C7F6-F1
#
_entry.id   AF-H2C7F6-F1
#
_cell.length_a   1.000
_cell.length_b   1.000
_cell.length_c   1.000
_cell.angle_alpha   90.00
_cell.angle_beta   90.00
_cell.angle_gamma   90.00
#
_symmetry.space_group_name_H-M   'P 1'
#
loop_
_entity.id
_entity.type
_entity.pdbx_description
1 polymer ?
#
loop_
_entity_poly.entity_id
_entity_poly.type
_entity_poly.pdbx_seq_one_letter_code
_entity_poly.pdbx_strand_id
1 'polypeptide(L)'
;MIQYKAIGFVEREGPPSRNLPCRVVILEEFVEGLLGIEEFSHLILIYHLHEVKEWSLLKEVRGFKVGVFATRSPRRPNPVGISVVRLLGREGNKLEVVGLNAVNGTPVIDLKPYDRWDSVQEPKVAPWHPVQ
;
A
#
# COMPACT_ATOMS: atom_id res chain seq x y z
N MET A 1 -15.04 -3.90 17.75
CA MET A 1 -13.99 -2.98 17.25
C MET A 1 -12.80 -3.84 16.86
N ILE A 2 -12.23 -3.65 15.66
CA ILE A 2 -11.05 -4.40 15.22
C ILE A 2 -9.83 -3.51 15.43
N GLN A 3 -8.78 -4.05 16.05
CA GLN A 3 -7.50 -3.37 16.22
C GLN A 3 -6.44 -4.18 15.49
N TYR A 4 -5.59 -3.51 14.73
CA TYR A 4 -4.40 -4.10 14.10
C TYR A 4 -3.16 -3.55 14.77
N LYS A 5 -2.11 -4.39 14.84
CA LYS A 5 -0.77 -3.99 15.26
C LYS A 5 0.02 -3.59 14.01
N ALA A 6 0.72 -2.46 14.07
CA ALA A 6 1.67 -2.13 13.02
C ALA A 6 2.89 -3.05 13.13
N ILE A 7 3.28 -3.66 12.02
CA ILE A 7 4.46 -4.55 11.95
C ILE A 7 5.74 -3.80 11.56
N GLY A 8 5.59 -2.54 11.17
CA GLY A 8 6.66 -1.73 10.62
C GLY A 8 6.17 -0.35 10.21
N PHE A 9 7.01 0.37 9.49
CA PHE A 9 6.70 1.68 8.93
C PHE A 9 7.45 1.93 7.63
N VAL A 10 6.98 2.93 6.88
CA VAL A 10 7.64 3.41 5.67
C VAL A 10 8.70 4.45 6.06
N GLU A 11 9.94 4.24 5.63
CA GLU A 11 11.02 5.23 5.67
C GLU A 11 11.25 5.75 4.24
N ARG A 12 11.16 7.06 4.05
CA ARG A 12 11.42 7.69 2.75
C ARG A 12 11.99 9.09 2.89
N GLU A 13 12.76 9.49 1.90
CA GLU A 13 13.11 10.87 1.66
C GLU A 13 12.15 11.48 0.62
N GLY A 14 11.78 12.75 0.83
CA GLY A 14 10.92 13.48 -0.09
C GLY A 14 9.45 13.00 -0.16
N PRO A 15 8.67 13.53 -1.11
CA PRO A 15 7.23 13.36 -1.18
C PRO A 15 6.81 11.97 -1.68
N PRO A 16 5.59 11.48 -1.36
CA PRO A 16 5.00 10.26 -1.92
C PRO A 16 5.21 10.13 -3.43
N SER A 17 5.80 9.01 -3.88
CA SER A 17 6.00 8.73 -5.31
C SER A 17 6.10 7.24 -5.58
N ARG A 18 5.32 6.74 -6.53
CA ARG A 18 5.40 5.34 -6.99
C ARG A 18 6.69 5.03 -7.77
N ASN A 19 7.37 6.06 -8.27
CA ASN A 19 8.52 5.89 -9.17
C ASN A 19 9.86 5.97 -8.44
N LEU A 20 9.87 6.42 -7.18
CA LEU A 20 11.07 6.54 -6.39
C LEU A 20 11.17 5.39 -5.38
N PRO A 21 12.37 4.85 -5.14
CA PRO A 21 12.58 3.88 -4.07
C PRO A 21 12.23 4.45 -2.69
N CYS A 22 11.78 3.59 -1.80
CA CYS A 22 11.66 3.85 -0.37
C CYS A 22 11.93 2.56 0.40
N ARG A 23 12.00 2.66 1.73
CA ARG A 23 12.19 1.50 2.61
C ARG A 23 10.93 1.17 3.37
N VAL A 24 10.64 -0.12 3.48
CA VAL A 24 9.70 -0.67 4.46
C VAL A 24 10.55 -1.25 5.59
N VAL A 25 10.47 -0.64 6.77
CA VAL A 25 11.23 -1.06 7.96
C VAL A 25 10.31 -1.90 8.83
N ILE A 26 10.67 -3.15 9.06
CA ILE A 26 9.93 -4.09 9.91
C ILE A 26 10.49 -4.03 11.33
N LEU A 27 9.61 -4.00 12.32
CA LEU A 27 10.02 -3.99 13.73
C LEU A 27 10.71 -5.30 14.08
N GLU A 28 11.71 -5.24 14.96
CA GLU A 28 12.58 -6.39 15.31
C GLU A 28 11.79 -7.67 15.69
N GLU A 29 10.70 -7.52 16.44
CA GLU A 29 9.84 -8.64 16.87
C GLU A 29 9.13 -9.37 15.71
N PHE A 30 9.12 -8.81 14.50
CA PHE A 30 8.47 -9.39 13.32
C PHE A 30 9.45 -9.79 12.20
N VAL A 31 10.76 -9.60 12.40
CA VAL A 31 11.77 -9.83 11.36
C VAL A 31 11.83 -11.29 10.91
N GLU A 32 11.57 -12.24 11.81
CA GLU A 32 11.50 -13.66 11.47
C GLU A 32 10.44 -13.96 10.40
N GLY A 33 9.35 -13.17 10.36
CA GLY A 33 8.30 -13.27 9.36
C GLY A 33 8.74 -12.92 7.93
N LEU A 34 9.97 -12.42 7.73
CA LEU A 34 10.54 -12.14 6.42
C LEU A 34 11.30 -13.32 5.80
N LEU A 35 11.40 -14.46 6.47
CA LEU A 35 12.06 -15.64 5.90
C LEU A 35 11.42 -16.02 4.53
N GLY A 36 12.23 -16.14 3.48
CA GLY A 36 11.78 -16.45 2.12
C GLY A 36 11.24 -15.26 1.30
N ILE A 37 11.18 -14.05 1.84
CA ILE A 37 10.55 -12.91 1.14
C ILE A 37 11.25 -12.51 -0.16
N GLU A 38 12.56 -12.75 -0.27
CA GLU A 38 13.37 -12.44 -1.45
C GLU A 38 13.15 -13.41 -2.62
N GLU A 39 12.43 -14.51 -2.40
CA GLU A 39 11.99 -15.43 -3.47
C GLU A 39 10.88 -14.79 -4.34
N PHE A 40 10.31 -13.67 -3.92
CA PHE A 40 9.28 -12.93 -4.65
C PHE A 40 9.82 -11.61 -5.20
N SER A 41 9.52 -11.35 -6.48
CA SER A 41 9.88 -10.06 -7.10
C SER A 41 8.97 -8.90 -6.65
N HIS A 42 7.74 -9.20 -6.25
CA HIS A 42 6.72 -8.22 -5.88
C HIS A 42 5.98 -8.66 -4.62
N LEU A 43 5.53 -7.66 -3.86
CA LEU A 43 4.80 -7.82 -2.62
C LEU A 43 3.54 -6.96 -2.64
N ILE A 44 2.47 -7.45 -2.01
CA ILE A 44 1.33 -6.64 -1.62
C ILE A 44 1.64 -6.04 -0.25
N LEU A 45 1.72 -4.72 -0.20
CA LEU A 45 1.87 -3.96 1.04
C LEU A 45 0.52 -3.41 1.48
N ILE A 46 0.12 -3.73 2.71
CA ILE A 46 -1.07 -3.19 3.38
C ILE A 46 -0.62 -2.24 4.48
N TYR A 47 -1.15 -1.02 4.49
CA TYR A 47 -0.66 0.05 5.36
C TYR A 47 -1.77 0.99 5.82
N HIS A 48 -1.53 1.72 6.91
CA HIS A 48 -2.49 2.66 7.48
C HIS A 48 -2.20 4.09 7.03
N LEU A 49 -3.18 4.73 6.38
CA LEU A 49 -3.12 6.13 5.97
C LEU A 49 -3.41 7.04 7.18
N HIS A 50 -2.51 7.03 8.16
CA HIS A 50 -2.61 7.66 9.48
C HIS A 50 -2.82 9.19 9.49
N GLU A 51 -2.52 9.87 8.38
CA GLU A 51 -2.79 11.30 8.21
C GLU A 51 -4.26 11.61 7.83
N VAL A 52 -5.04 10.60 7.42
CA VAL A 52 -6.46 10.78 7.11
C VAL A 52 -7.24 11.03 8.40
N LYS A 53 -7.74 12.25 8.57
CA LYS A 53 -8.55 12.65 9.73
C LYS A 53 -10.06 12.55 9.50
N GLU A 54 -10.47 12.65 8.24
CA GLU A 54 -11.88 12.69 7.83
C GLU A 54 -12.13 11.78 6.62
N TRP A 55 -13.36 11.26 6.53
CA TRP A 55 -13.80 10.42 5.43
C TRP A 55 -15.19 10.82 4.94
N SER A 56 -15.52 10.40 3.71
CA SER A 56 -16.83 10.61 3.10
C SER A 56 -17.24 9.34 2.34
N LEU A 57 -18.55 9.06 2.27
CA LEU A 57 -19.09 7.97 1.46
C LEU A 57 -19.13 8.31 -0.03
N LEU A 58 -19.04 9.60 -0.39
CA LEU A 58 -19.14 10.08 -1.76
C LEU A 58 -17.89 10.85 -2.15
N LYS A 59 -17.48 10.72 -3.41
CA LYS A 59 -16.34 11.41 -4.01
C LYS A 59 -16.66 11.81 -5.44
N GLU A 60 -16.18 12.98 -5.84
CA GLU A 60 -16.17 13.38 -7.24
C GLU A 60 -14.88 12.92 -7.92
N VAL A 61 -15.02 12.24 -9.07
CA VAL A 61 -13.90 11.75 -9.89
C VAL A 61 -14.21 12.11 -11.34
N ARG A 62 -13.39 12.98 -11.95
CA ARG A 62 -13.56 13.44 -13.35
C ARG A 62 -14.98 13.93 -13.66
N GLY A 63 -15.61 14.65 -12.73
CA GLY A 63 -16.99 15.16 -12.88
C GLY A 63 -18.10 14.15 -12.55
N PHE A 64 -17.77 12.91 -12.19
CA PHE A 64 -18.73 11.89 -11.76
C PHE A 64 -18.79 11.81 -10.24
N LYS A 65 -20.01 11.91 -9.67
CA LYS A 65 -20.26 11.67 -8.25
C LYS A 65 -20.44 10.17 -8.00
N VAL A 66 -19.49 9.55 -7.30
CA VAL A 66 -19.43 8.10 -7.09
C VAL A 66 -19.23 7.75 -5.60
N GLY A 67 -19.54 6.50 -5.23
CA GLY A 67 -19.28 5.99 -3.88
C GLY A 67 -17.78 5.78 -3.63
N VAL A 68 -17.31 6.05 -2.40
CA VAL A 68 -15.88 5.95 -2.03
C VAL A 68 -15.30 4.55 -2.27
N PHE A 69 -16.12 3.50 -2.12
CA PHE A 69 -15.73 2.11 -2.34
C PHE A 69 -15.51 1.76 -3.83
N ALA A 70 -16.05 2.56 -4.75
CA ALA A 70 -15.73 2.45 -6.17
C ALA A 70 -14.40 3.16 -6.54
N THR A 71 -13.72 3.78 -5.56
CA THR A 71 -12.49 4.55 -5.77
C THR A 71 -11.33 4.03 -4.94
N ARG A 72 -10.11 4.52 -5.20
CA ARG A 72 -8.95 4.34 -4.32
C ARG A 72 -8.68 5.56 -3.41
N SER A 73 -9.72 6.32 -3.07
CA SER A 73 -9.58 7.48 -2.18
C SER A 73 -9.03 7.10 -0.80
N PRO A 74 -8.10 7.88 -0.22
CA PRO A 74 -7.61 7.65 1.14
C PRO A 74 -8.67 8.01 2.20
N ARG A 75 -9.58 8.94 1.90
CA ARG A 75 -10.65 9.43 2.79
C ARG A 75 -11.83 8.44 2.86
N ARG A 76 -11.63 7.28 3.48
CA ARG A 76 -12.59 6.17 3.60
C ARG A 76 -12.74 5.72 5.07
N PRO A 77 -13.84 5.03 5.46
CA PRO A 77 -14.11 4.69 6.86
C PRO A 77 -12.97 3.98 7.59
N ASN A 78 -12.31 3.04 6.89
CA ASN A 78 -11.07 2.41 7.33
C ASN A 78 -9.97 2.85 6.35
N PRO A 79 -9.08 3.78 6.73
CA PRO A 79 -8.09 4.36 5.83
C PRO A 79 -6.89 3.40 5.66
N VAL A 80 -7.17 2.27 5.02
CA VAL A 80 -6.20 1.23 4.67
C VAL A 80 -5.78 1.42 3.22
N GLY A 81 -4.47 1.55 3.00
CA GLY A 81 -3.83 1.57 1.70
C GLY A 81 -3.38 0.16 1.30
N ILE A 82 -3.40 -0.09 -0.01
CA ILE A 82 -2.88 -1.31 -0.63
C ILE A 82 -2.06 -0.90 -1.85
N SER A 83 -0.81 -1.36 -1.92
CA SER A 83 0.06 -1.19 -3.08
C SER A 83 0.75 -2.51 -3.41
N VAL A 84 0.86 -2.82 -4.71
CA VAL A 84 1.83 -3.80 -5.19
C VAL A 84 3.15 -3.06 -5.36
N VAL A 85 4.20 -3.56 -4.73
CA VAL A 85 5.54 -2.98 -4.76
C VAL A 85 6.53 -4.00 -5.33
N ARG A 86 7.52 -3.53 -6.09
CA ARG A 86 8.65 -4.36 -6.50
C ARG A 86 9.69 -4.36 -5.39
N LEU A 87 10.12 -5.55 -4.97
CA LEU A 87 11.22 -5.71 -4.03
C LEU A 87 12.54 -5.51 -4.79
N LEU A 88 13.34 -4.54 -4.36
CA LEU A 88 14.66 -4.24 -4.93
C LEU A 88 15.77 -4.98 -4.19
N GLY A 89 15.60 -5.17 -2.88
CA GLY A 89 16.51 -5.91 -2.03
C GLY A 89 16.10 -5.83 -0.57
N ARG A 90 16.80 -6.59 0.27
CA ARG A 90 16.60 -6.61 1.72
C ARG A 90 17.94 -6.45 2.44
N GLU A 91 17.93 -5.67 3.52
CA GLU A 91 19.04 -5.55 4.47
C GLU A 91 18.48 -5.71 5.88
N GLY A 92 18.65 -6.89 6.48
CA GLY A 92 18.12 -7.19 7.82
C GLY A 92 16.59 -7.07 7.88
N ASN A 93 16.11 -6.03 8.58
CA ASN A 93 14.70 -5.69 8.72
C ASN A 93 14.17 -4.63 7.73
N LYS A 94 15.02 -4.19 6.79
CA LYS A 94 14.68 -3.15 5.81
C LYS A 94 14.47 -3.78 4.44
N LEU A 95 13.33 -3.52 3.83
CA LEU A 95 13.02 -3.90 2.45
C LEU A 95 13.10 -2.63 1.59
N GLU A 96 14.00 -2.60 0.62
CA GLU A 96 14.01 -1.53 -0.38
C GLU A 96 13.00 -1.86 -1.47
N VAL A 97 12.08 -0.94 -1.74
CA VAL A 97 10.95 -1.18 -2.65
C VAL A 97 10.66 0.03 -3.54
N VAL A 98 10.04 -0.21 -4.70
CA VAL A 98 9.46 0.82 -5.58
C VAL A 98 8.00 0.50 -5.89
N GLY A 99 7.17 1.50 -6.18
CA GLY A 99 5.74 1.34 -6.44
C GLY A 99 4.81 1.84 -5.32
N LEU A 100 5.38 2.34 -4.21
CA LEU A 100 4.64 2.77 -3.03
C LEU A 100 4.35 4.28 -3.02
N ASN A 101 3.07 4.64 -2.91
CA ASN A 101 2.64 6.03 -2.74
C ASN A 101 2.19 6.30 -1.30
N ALA A 102 3.14 6.31 -0.37
CA ALA A 102 2.92 6.58 1.05
C ALA A 102 3.90 7.66 1.55
N VAL A 103 3.48 8.39 2.59
CA VAL A 103 4.31 9.40 3.28
C VAL A 103 5.30 8.72 4.24
N ASN A 104 6.34 9.43 4.65
CA ASN A 104 7.27 8.95 5.66
C ASN A 104 6.54 8.66 6.99
N GLY A 105 6.94 7.61 7.70
CA GLY A 105 6.33 7.17 8.95
C GLY A 105 4.99 6.42 8.79
N THR A 106 4.52 6.18 7.57
CA THR A 106 3.28 5.42 7.33
C THR A 106 3.34 4.03 8.00
N PRO A 107 2.43 3.70 8.94
CA PRO A 107 2.43 2.39 9.57
C PRO A 107 2.10 1.27 8.58
N VAL A 108 2.89 0.21 8.62
CA VAL A 108 2.69 -1.00 7.82
C VAL A 108 1.90 -2.00 8.65
N ILE A 109 0.85 -2.56 8.06
CA ILE A 109 -0.06 -3.51 8.72
C ILE A 109 0.33 -4.93 8.32
N ASP A 110 0.62 -5.17 7.04
CA ASP A 110 0.86 -6.52 6.52
C ASP A 110 1.66 -6.52 5.21
N LEU A 111 2.28 -7.65 4.92
CA LEU A 111 3.02 -7.95 3.69
C LEU A 111 2.57 -9.32 3.18
N LYS A 112 2.34 -9.43 1.87
CA LYS A 112 2.02 -10.70 1.20
C LYS A 112 2.81 -10.85 -0.10
N PRO A 113 3.16 -12.07 -0.53
CA PRO A 113 3.67 -12.26 -1.88
C PRO A 113 2.63 -11.81 -2.91
N TYR A 114 3.08 -11.25 -4.03
CA TYR A 114 2.24 -11.04 -5.20
C TYR A 114 2.44 -12.19 -6.18
N ASP A 115 1.35 -12.85 -6.58
CA ASP A 115 1.40 -13.96 -7.53
C ASP A 115 0.27 -13.89 -8.58
N ARG A 116 0.10 -14.97 -9.34
CA ARG A 116 -0.91 -15.04 -10.42
C ARG A 116 -2.35 -14.93 -9.91
N TRP A 117 -2.63 -15.29 -8.67
CA TRP A 117 -3.96 -15.21 -8.07
C TRP A 117 -4.38 -13.76 -7.81
N ASP A 118 -3.42 -12.85 -7.72
CA ASP A 118 -3.65 -11.41 -7.53
C ASP A 118 -3.84 -10.63 -8.84
N SER A 119 -3.67 -11.30 -10.00
CA SER A 119 -3.66 -10.67 -11.31
C SER A 119 -4.89 -11.04 -12.14
N VAL A 120 -5.58 -10.01 -12.66
CA VAL A 120 -6.63 -10.15 -13.68
C VAL A 120 -6.12 -9.42 -14.92
N GLN A 121 -6.00 -10.11 -16.05
CA GLN A 121 -5.37 -9.57 -17.26
C GLN A 121 -6.19 -8.42 -17.89
N GLU A 122 -7.52 -8.53 -17.91
CA GLU A 122 -8.39 -7.57 -18.58
C GLU A 122 -9.62 -7.24 -17.70
N PRO A 123 -9.44 -6.53 -16.58
CA PRO A 123 -10.55 -6.17 -15.73
C PRO A 123 -11.46 -5.16 -16.43
N LYS A 124 -12.77 -5.28 -16.24
CA LYS A 124 -13.71 -4.21 -16.61
C LYS A 124 -13.49 -3.02 -15.66
N VAL A 125 -13.05 -1.89 -16.22
CA VAL A 125 -12.85 -0.64 -15.48
C VAL A 125 -13.94 0.39 -15.85
N ALA A 126 -14.34 1.21 -14.89
CA ALA A 126 -15.33 2.25 -15.13
C ALA A 126 -14.75 3.37 -16.03
N PRO A 127 -15.52 3.94 -16.98
CA PRO A 127 -15.01 4.98 -17.91
C PRO A 127 -14.45 6.24 -17.22
N TRP A 128 -14.96 6.56 -16.03
CA TRP A 128 -14.53 7.72 -15.24
C TRP A 128 -13.29 7.44 -14.37
N HIS A 129 -12.82 6.19 -14.29
CA HIS A 129 -11.68 5.84 -13.47
C HIS A 129 -10.37 6.38 -14.10
N PRO A 130 -9.43 6.93 -13.30
CA PRO A 130 -8.26 7.63 -13.83
C PRO A 130 -7.27 6.74 -14.57
N VAL A 131 -7.23 5.45 -14.20
CA VAL A 131 -6.41 4.41 -14.82
C VAL A 131 -7.39 3.48 -15.55
N GLN A 132 -7.27 3.36 -16.86
CA GLN A 132 -8.05 2.42 -17.67
C GLN A 132 -7.32 1.09 -17.77
#